data_AF-A0A426ZM92-F1
#
_entry.id   AF-A0A426ZM92-F1
#
_cell.length_a   1.000
_cell.length_b   1.000
_cell.length_c   1.000
_cell.angle_alpha   90.00
_cell.angle_beta   90.00
_cell.angle_gamma   90.00
#
_symmetry.space_group_name_H-M   'P 1'
#
loop_
_entity.id
_entity.type
_entity.pdbx_description
1 polymer ?
#
loop_
_entity_poly.entity_id
_entity_poly.type
_entity_poly.pdbx_seq_one_letter_code
_entity_poly.pdbx_strand_id
1 'polypeptide(L)'
;MNLIHFLQVNAFRERRALSLTLNDTKTAVNKLHQMANVVVGIIVFAIWLLILGIATTHFFVLLGSQLLLAAFVFGNTLKMIFEAIIFLFVMHPFDVGDRCEVEGVQVLGGELDFNYMVVEEMNILTTVFLRYDNQKITYPNSVLATKSIGNFYRSPDMGDSIDFCVHVATPVEKLALMRERIIRFMENKKEHWYPNPSVVLRDVDDMNRLRISIWMRHRINFQDMGEKWARRELVMQEMIKVLRELDIEYRMLPIDVNLRNMPVVDSTRLPSTWTTFNC
;
A
#
# COMPACT_ATOMS: atom_id res chain seq x y z
N MET A 1 31.83 0.74 31.85
CA MET A 1 32.16 2.04 31.24
C MET A 1 31.31 2.41 30.01
N ASN A 2 30.31 1.59 29.60
CA ASN A 2 29.58 1.83 28.33
C ASN A 2 28.15 2.40 28.50
N LEU A 3 27.52 2.24 29.67
CA LEU A 3 26.13 2.68 29.88
C LEU A 3 26.03 4.20 30.10
N ILE A 4 26.98 4.78 30.86
CA ILE A 4 26.99 6.22 31.17
C ILE A 4 27.29 7.04 29.90
N HIS A 5 28.19 6.55 29.04
CA HIS A 5 28.50 7.19 27.77
C HIS A 5 27.32 7.11 26.78
N PHE A 6 26.61 5.98 26.74
CA PHE A 6 25.40 5.82 25.94
C PHE A 6 24.27 6.75 26.39
N LEU A 7 24.04 6.86 27.70
CA LEU A 7 23.05 7.78 28.27
C LEU A 7 23.42 9.25 28.03
N GLN A 8 24.70 9.61 28.14
CA GLN A 8 25.18 10.96 27.82
C GLN A 8 24.97 11.30 26.34
N VAL A 9 25.28 10.40 25.41
CA VAL A 9 25.10 10.63 23.97
C VAL A 9 23.62 10.76 23.62
N ASN A 10 22.74 9.93 24.18
CA ASN A 10 21.30 10.03 23.95
C ASN A 10 20.71 11.32 24.55
N ALA A 11 21.06 11.67 25.78
CA ALA A 11 20.62 12.91 26.41
C ALA A 11 21.12 14.15 25.63
N PHE A 12 22.32 14.09 25.04
CA PHE A 12 22.86 15.17 24.21
C PHE A 12 22.16 15.25 22.85
N ARG A 13 21.81 14.10 22.24
CA ARG A 13 21.01 14.05 20.99
C ARG A 13 19.59 14.57 21.20
N GLU A 14 18.93 14.20 22.29
CA GLU A 14 17.59 14.71 22.64
C GLU A 14 17.60 16.22 22.87
N ARG A 15 18.58 16.75 23.62
CA ARG A 15 18.74 18.20 23.81
C ARG A 15 19.01 18.93 22.50
N ARG A 16 19.76 18.32 21.59
CA ARG A 16 20.04 18.88 20.26
C ARG A 16 18.82 18.81 19.35
N ALA A 17 18.02 17.75 19.41
CA ALA A 17 16.76 17.63 18.66
C ALA A 17 15.70 18.64 19.15
N LEU A 18 15.62 18.86 20.47
CA LEU A 18 14.77 19.88 21.08
C LEU A 18 15.24 21.31 20.76
N SER A 19 16.54 21.57 20.70
CA SER A 19 17.06 22.89 20.31
C SER A 19 16.90 23.18 18.83
N LEU A 20 16.95 22.15 17.97
CA LEU A 20 16.63 22.25 16.54
C LEU A 20 15.14 22.55 16.33
N THR A 21 14.23 21.82 16.98
CA THR A 21 12.78 22.09 16.89
C THR A 21 12.39 23.47 17.46
N LEU A 22 13.04 23.94 18.53
CA LEU A 22 12.84 25.30 19.05
C LEU A 22 13.38 26.40 18.11
N ASN A 23 14.51 26.16 17.43
CA ASN A 23 15.02 27.11 16.45
C ASN A 23 14.17 27.14 15.17
N ASP A 24 13.63 25.99 14.74
CA ASP A 24 12.75 25.90 13.57
C ASP A 24 11.39 26.55 13.83
N THR A 25 10.80 26.36 15.02
CA THR A 25 9.59 27.09 15.43
C THR A 25 9.84 28.60 15.53
N LYS A 26 10.98 29.02 16.11
CA LYS A 26 11.34 30.45 16.18
C LYS A 26 11.55 31.06 14.79
N THR A 27 12.12 30.31 13.85
CA THR A 27 12.37 30.75 12.47
C THR A 27 11.06 30.81 11.67
N ALA A 28 10.18 29.82 11.82
CA ALA A 28 8.86 29.81 11.20
C ALA A 28 7.98 30.96 11.73
N VAL A 29 7.98 31.19 13.05
CA VAL A 29 7.28 32.32 13.68
C VAL A 29 7.84 33.66 13.19
N ASN A 30 9.16 33.78 13.04
CA ASN A 30 9.77 35.01 12.52
C ASN A 30 9.42 35.26 11.04
N LYS A 31 9.39 34.20 10.21
CA LYS A 31 8.90 34.29 8.82
C LYS A 31 7.42 34.68 8.77
N LEU A 32 6.59 34.12 9.65
CA LEU A 32 5.18 34.47 9.75
C LEU A 32 4.99 35.94 10.17
N HIS A 33 5.74 36.41 11.16
CA HIS A 33 5.75 37.83 11.55
C HIS A 33 6.21 38.73 10.41
N GLN A 34 7.23 38.33 9.65
CA GLN A 34 7.69 39.09 8.51
C GLN A 34 6.62 39.16 7.40
N MET A 35 5.94 38.05 7.11
CA MET A 35 4.82 38.03 6.15
C MET A 35 3.65 38.89 6.64
N ALA A 36 3.27 38.80 7.92
CA ALA A 36 2.23 39.61 8.53
C ALA A 36 2.57 41.12 8.48
N ASN A 37 3.82 41.48 8.77
CA ASN A 37 4.29 42.87 8.69
C ASN A 37 4.23 43.42 7.26
N VAL A 38 4.54 42.61 6.24
CA VAL A 38 4.38 43.01 4.84
C VAL A 38 2.92 43.29 4.51
N VAL A 39 2.00 42.41 4.92
CA VAL A 39 0.55 42.60 4.70
C VAL A 39 0.03 43.85 5.41
N VAL A 40 0.38 44.03 6.69
CA VAL A 40 0.01 45.23 7.46
C VAL A 40 0.60 46.49 6.81
N GLY A 41 1.85 46.43 6.33
CA GLY A 41 2.49 47.53 5.61
C GLY A 41 1.73 47.93 4.35
N ILE A 42 1.25 46.95 3.57
CA ILE A 42 0.42 47.20 2.37
C ILE A 42 -0.90 47.89 2.76
N ILE A 43 -1.55 47.44 3.83
CA ILE A 43 -2.81 48.03 4.32
C ILE A 43 -2.58 49.48 4.79
N VAL A 44 -1.54 49.72 5.59
CA VAL A 44 -1.19 51.06 6.08
C VAL A 44 -0.85 51.99 4.93
N PHE A 45 -0.09 51.52 3.94
CA PHE A 45 0.24 52.29 2.74
C PHE A 45 -1.02 52.65 1.93
N ALA A 46 -1.97 51.72 1.77
CA ALA A 46 -3.24 51.98 1.10
C ALA A 46 -4.09 53.02 1.83
N ILE A 47 -4.17 52.95 3.17
CA ILE A 47 -4.87 53.94 4.00
C ILE A 47 -4.18 55.31 3.90
N TRP A 48 -2.85 55.35 3.92
CA TRP A 48 -2.07 56.58 3.79
C TRP A 48 -2.30 57.29 2.45
N LEU A 49 -2.35 56.54 1.33
CA LEU A 49 -2.70 57.09 0.01
C LEU A 49 -4.13 57.65 -0.06
N LEU A 50 -5.05 57.08 0.72
CA LEU A 50 -6.44 57.52 0.81
C LEU A 50 -6.55 58.84 1.59
N ILE A 51 -5.83 58.97 2.71
CA ILE A 51 -5.78 60.21 3.52
C ILE A 51 -5.14 61.36 2.73
N LEU A 52 -4.11 61.10 1.93
CA LEU A 52 -3.45 62.11 1.10
C LEU A 52 -4.29 62.59 -0.10
N GLY A 53 -5.47 61.99 -0.35
CA GLY A 53 -6.36 62.35 -1.46
C GLY A 53 -5.80 62.01 -2.85
N ILE A 54 -4.65 61.33 -2.92
CA ILE A 54 -4.01 60.88 -4.17
C ILE A 54 -4.78 59.68 -4.74
N ALA A 55 -5.29 58.80 -3.87
CA ALA A 55 -6.13 57.68 -4.25
C ALA A 55 -7.62 58.04 -4.10
N THR A 56 -8.28 58.34 -5.23
CA THR A 56 -9.73 58.54 -5.29
C THR A 56 -10.48 57.21 -5.24
N THR A 57 -11.77 57.22 -4.88
CA THR A 57 -12.63 56.03 -4.88
C THR A 57 -12.58 55.27 -6.21
N HIS A 58 -12.47 55.98 -7.34
CA HIS A 58 -12.31 55.38 -8.67
C HIS A 58 -11.02 54.57 -8.83
N PHE A 59 -9.91 55.00 -8.22
CA PHE A 59 -8.65 54.24 -8.22
C PHE A 59 -8.81 52.90 -7.51
N PHE A 60 -9.51 52.87 -6.36
CA PHE A 60 -9.81 51.63 -5.65
C PHE A 60 -10.79 50.71 -6.39
N VAL A 61 -11.78 51.27 -7.09
CA VAL A 61 -12.68 50.48 -7.95
C VAL A 61 -11.89 49.83 -9.10
N LEU A 62 -11.00 50.57 -9.75
CA LEU A 62 -10.13 50.04 -10.80
C LEU A 62 -9.18 48.96 -10.25
N LEU A 63 -8.52 49.20 -9.12
CA LEU A 63 -7.68 48.18 -8.47
C LEU A 63 -8.48 46.95 -8.04
N GLY A 64 -9.66 47.14 -7.46
CA GLY A 64 -10.56 46.06 -7.05
C GLY A 64 -11.00 45.20 -8.24
N SER A 65 -11.32 45.81 -9.38
CA SER A 65 -11.65 45.07 -10.61
C SER A 65 -10.48 44.21 -11.10
N GLN A 66 -9.25 44.71 -10.98
CA GLN A 66 -8.04 43.98 -11.39
C GLN A 66 -7.70 42.86 -10.41
N LEU A 67 -7.89 43.08 -9.12
CA LEU A 67 -7.74 42.04 -8.08
C LEU A 67 -8.78 40.93 -8.25
N LEU A 68 -10.02 41.28 -8.62
CA LEU A 68 -11.08 40.30 -8.88
C LEU A 68 -10.75 39.45 -10.10
N LEU A 69 -10.29 40.05 -11.21
CA LEU A 69 -9.79 39.31 -12.37
C LEU A 69 -8.62 38.39 -11.99
N ALA A 70 -7.65 38.89 -11.21
CA ALA A 70 -6.54 38.08 -10.73
C ALA A 70 -7.01 36.91 -9.85
N ALA A 71 -8.02 37.12 -8.99
CA ALA A 71 -8.60 36.05 -8.17
C ALA A 71 -9.31 34.99 -9.02
N PHE A 72 -9.96 35.36 -10.12
CA PHE A 72 -10.52 34.37 -11.06
C PHE A 72 -9.44 33.57 -11.79
N VAL A 73 -8.34 34.23 -12.20
CA VAL A 73 -7.22 33.57 -12.90
C VAL A 73 -6.44 32.65 -11.97
N PHE A 74 -6.13 33.09 -10.75
CA PHE A 74 -5.25 32.38 -9.81
C PHE A 74 -6.00 31.66 -8.69
N GLY A 75 -7.32 31.82 -8.57
CA GLY A 75 -8.10 31.28 -7.47
C GLY A 75 -7.97 29.77 -7.30
N ASN A 76 -7.96 29.02 -8.42
CA ASN A 76 -7.75 27.58 -8.38
C ASN A 76 -6.34 27.22 -7.88
N THR A 77 -5.31 27.96 -8.28
CA THR A 77 -3.93 27.76 -7.80
C THR A 77 -3.83 28.03 -6.31
N LEU A 78 -4.41 29.13 -5.83
CA LEU A 78 -4.44 29.46 -4.41
C LEU A 78 -5.20 28.40 -3.59
N LYS A 79 -6.32 27.89 -4.12
CA LYS A 79 -7.06 26.79 -3.51
C LYS A 79 -6.18 25.53 -3.38
N MET A 80 -5.54 25.09 -4.46
CA MET A 80 -4.66 23.90 -4.44
C MET A 80 -3.49 24.05 -3.45
N ILE A 81 -2.89 25.24 -3.36
CA ILE A 81 -1.82 25.53 -2.41
C ILE A 81 -2.34 25.43 -0.97
N PHE A 82 -3.51 26.02 -0.70
CA PHE A 82 -4.11 26.00 0.63
C PHE A 82 -4.45 24.57 1.08
N GLU A 83 -5.08 23.79 0.20
CA GLU A 83 -5.39 22.37 0.46
C GLU A 83 -4.11 21.56 0.73
N ALA A 84 -3.04 21.78 -0.04
CA ALA A 84 -1.75 21.13 0.16
C ALA A 84 -1.12 21.47 1.53
N ILE A 85 -1.20 22.74 1.97
CA ILE A 85 -0.70 23.18 3.28
C ILE A 85 -1.49 22.52 4.42
N ILE A 86 -2.82 22.52 4.34
CA ILE A 86 -3.68 21.89 5.35
C ILE A 86 -3.41 20.38 5.40
N PHE A 87 -3.28 19.72 4.25
CA PHE A 87 -2.97 18.30 4.17
C PHE A 87 -1.64 17.96 4.85
N LEU A 88 -0.58 18.73 4.56
CA LEU A 88 0.77 18.43 5.06
C LEU A 88 0.96 18.77 6.54
N PHE A 89 0.46 19.94 6.98
CA PHE A 89 0.75 20.46 8.32
C PHE A 89 -0.37 20.25 9.34
N VAL A 90 -1.63 20.19 8.90
CA VAL A 90 -2.77 20.05 9.80
C VAL A 90 -3.22 18.59 9.88
N MET A 91 -3.50 17.96 8.74
CA MET A 91 -3.88 16.55 8.72
C MET A 91 -2.67 15.65 8.97
N HIS A 92 -1.54 15.98 8.33
CA HIS A 92 -0.24 15.35 8.55
C HIS A 92 -0.30 13.81 8.60
N PRO A 93 -0.76 13.15 7.52
CA PRO A 93 -1.09 11.71 7.53
C PRO A 93 0.12 10.77 7.59
N PHE A 94 1.30 11.26 7.18
CA PHE A 94 2.54 10.48 7.14
C PHE A 94 3.76 11.38 7.28
N ASP A 95 4.88 10.77 7.63
CA ASP A 95 6.20 11.37 7.76
C ASP A 95 7.18 10.80 6.73
N VAL A 96 8.33 11.47 6.55
CA VAL A 96 9.44 10.92 5.75
C VAL A 96 9.91 9.61 6.38
N GLY A 97 9.97 8.55 5.57
CA GLY A 97 10.30 7.20 5.98
C GLY A 97 9.09 6.29 6.23
N ASP A 98 7.88 6.82 6.32
CA ASP A 98 6.68 6.01 6.46
C ASP A 98 6.41 5.22 5.17
N ARG A 99 6.05 3.94 5.30
CA ARG A 99 5.49 3.19 4.18
C ARG A 99 3.99 3.44 4.14
N CYS A 100 3.53 3.90 2.99
CA CYS A 100 2.12 4.19 2.74
C CYS A 100 1.58 3.40 1.56
N GLU A 101 0.31 3.06 1.66
CA GLU A 101 -0.52 2.59 0.55
C GLU A 101 -1.36 3.77 0.06
N VAL A 102 -1.24 4.11 -1.22
CA VAL A 102 -2.02 5.21 -1.82
C VAL A 102 -2.98 4.63 -2.83
N GLU A 103 -4.25 5.01 -2.74
CA GLU A 103 -5.28 4.53 -3.66
C GLU A 103 -5.02 4.94 -5.13
N GLY A 104 -5.29 4.01 -6.05
CA GLY A 104 -5.29 4.26 -7.48
C GLY A 104 -3.89 4.41 -8.11
N VAL A 105 -2.85 3.83 -7.51
CA VAL A 105 -1.56 3.63 -8.19
C VAL A 105 -1.73 2.48 -9.19
N GLN A 106 -2.46 2.73 -10.26
CA GLN A 106 -2.66 1.77 -11.33
C GLN A 106 -1.35 1.61 -12.09
N VAL A 107 -0.50 0.69 -11.64
CA VAL A 107 0.60 0.20 -12.46
C VAL A 107 -0.06 -0.50 -13.64
N LEU A 108 0.26 -0.04 -14.85
CA LEU A 108 -0.07 -0.70 -16.12
C LEU A 108 0.44 -2.15 -16.07
N GLY A 109 -0.43 -3.08 -15.70
CA GLY A 109 -0.12 -4.51 -15.59
C GLY A 109 -0.97 -5.14 -14.50
N GLY A 110 -1.86 -6.06 -14.91
CA GLY A 110 -2.92 -6.64 -14.11
C GLY A 110 -2.56 -7.08 -12.68
N GLU A 111 -3.54 -6.89 -11.79
CA GLU A 111 -3.87 -7.73 -10.63
C GLU A 111 -2.77 -8.07 -9.59
N LEU A 112 -1.61 -7.40 -9.61
CA LEU A 112 -0.69 -7.38 -8.47
C LEU A 112 -0.56 -5.96 -7.91
N ASP A 113 -1.49 -5.66 -7.00
CA ASP A 113 -1.51 -4.51 -6.09
C ASP A 113 -0.21 -4.40 -5.28
N PHE A 114 0.77 -3.67 -5.83
CA PHE A 114 1.89 -3.15 -5.03
C PHE A 114 1.83 -1.62 -5.01
N ASN A 115 0.80 -1.11 -4.34
CA ASN A 115 0.60 0.33 -4.11
C ASN A 115 1.39 0.85 -2.89
N TYR A 116 2.27 0.01 -2.33
CA TYR A 116 3.08 0.31 -1.16
C TYR A 116 4.34 1.05 -1.56
N MET A 117 4.50 2.27 -1.08
CA MET A 117 5.65 3.12 -1.37
C MET A 117 6.14 3.78 -0.07
N VAL A 118 7.42 4.09 0.01
CA VAL A 118 8.01 4.78 1.17
C VAL A 118 8.06 6.28 0.87
N VAL A 119 7.69 7.12 1.83
CA VAL A 119 7.82 8.58 1.69
C VAL A 119 9.32 8.94 1.73
N GLU A 120 9.85 9.42 0.61
CA GLU A 120 11.28 9.79 0.50
C GLU A 120 11.48 11.27 0.86
N GLU A 121 10.66 12.14 0.28
CA GLU A 121 10.80 13.60 0.41
C GLU A 121 9.42 14.26 0.49
N MET A 122 9.26 15.24 1.38
CA MET A 122 8.05 16.06 1.49
C MET A 122 8.36 17.52 1.17
N ASN A 123 7.71 18.05 0.12
CA ASN A 123 7.70 19.47 -0.21
C ASN A 123 6.30 20.05 0.06
N ILE A 124 6.19 21.39 0.11
CA ILE A 124 4.91 22.07 0.40
C ILE A 124 3.80 21.64 -0.58
N LEU A 125 4.12 21.56 -1.87
CA LEU A 125 3.12 21.28 -2.92
C LEU A 125 3.15 19.84 -3.43
N THR A 126 4.20 19.07 -3.12
CA THR A 126 4.39 17.73 -3.67
C THR A 126 5.06 16.81 -2.66
N THR A 127 4.73 15.53 -2.70
CA THR A 127 5.45 14.48 -1.96
C THR A 127 6.06 13.50 -2.94
N VAL A 128 7.30 13.08 -2.68
CA VAL A 128 8.02 12.08 -3.46
C VAL A 128 8.01 10.77 -2.69
N PHE A 129 7.52 9.73 -3.34
CA PHE A 129 7.52 8.37 -2.84
C PHE A 129 8.56 7.53 -3.58
N LEU A 130 9.18 6.57 -2.89
CA LEU A 130 10.05 5.56 -3.44
C LEU A 130 9.29 4.23 -3.52
N ARG A 131 9.15 3.69 -4.72
CA ARG A 131 8.56 2.37 -4.96
C ARG A 131 9.58 1.26 -4.73
N TYR A 132 9.11 0.02 -4.57
CA TYR A 132 9.93 -1.18 -4.34
C TYR A 132 11.05 -1.41 -5.39
N ASP A 133 10.90 -0.89 -6.61
CA ASP A 133 11.88 -0.97 -7.69
C ASP A 133 12.81 0.25 -7.76
N ASN A 134 12.85 1.06 -6.69
CA ASN A 134 13.55 2.33 -6.58
C ASN A 134 13.06 3.43 -7.55
N GLN A 135 11.87 3.27 -8.16
CA GLN A 135 11.28 4.35 -8.92
C GLN A 135 10.78 5.46 -7.98
N LYS A 136 11.23 6.70 -8.20
CA LYS A 136 10.66 7.89 -7.55
C LYS A 136 9.34 8.27 -8.23
N ILE A 137 8.28 8.39 -7.45
CA ILE A 137 6.94 8.79 -7.89
C ILE A 137 6.56 10.07 -7.15
N THR A 138 6.33 11.14 -7.88
CA THR A 138 5.96 12.45 -7.30
C THR A 138 4.47 12.68 -7.42
N TYR A 139 3.82 13.00 -6.30
CA TYR A 139 2.42 13.36 -6.25
C TYR A 139 2.23 14.82 -5.81
N PRO A 140 1.32 15.58 -6.45
CA PRO A 140 0.84 16.83 -5.89
C PRO A 140 0.07 16.57 -4.58
N ASN A 141 0.36 17.34 -3.54
CA ASN A 141 -0.29 17.20 -2.24
C ASN A 141 -1.79 17.51 -2.32
N SER A 142 -2.22 18.39 -3.22
CA SER A 142 -3.64 18.63 -3.51
C SER A 142 -4.37 17.39 -4.02
N VAL A 143 -3.68 16.51 -4.76
CA VAL A 143 -4.22 15.23 -5.21
C VAL A 143 -4.23 14.20 -4.08
N LEU A 144 -3.12 14.09 -3.32
CA LEU A 144 -3.05 13.17 -2.17
C LEU A 144 -4.12 13.46 -1.12
N ALA A 145 -4.47 14.73 -0.93
CA ALA A 145 -5.55 15.15 -0.02
C ALA A 145 -6.93 14.57 -0.38
N THR A 146 -7.11 14.13 -1.63
CA THR A 146 -8.37 13.54 -2.10
C THR A 146 -8.38 12.01 -2.10
N LYS A 147 -7.24 11.37 -1.82
CA LYS A 147 -7.07 9.92 -1.89
C LYS A 147 -7.09 9.29 -0.51
N SER A 148 -7.56 8.04 -0.42
CA SER A 148 -7.32 7.25 0.78
C SER A 148 -5.84 6.87 0.88
N ILE A 149 -5.28 7.01 2.08
CA ILE A 149 -3.88 6.73 2.37
C ILE A 149 -3.81 5.81 3.60
N GLY A 150 -3.35 4.58 3.40
CA GLY A 150 -2.99 3.67 4.48
C GLY A 150 -1.57 3.94 4.93
N ASN A 151 -1.31 4.04 6.24
CA ASN A 151 0.04 4.22 6.78
C ASN A 151 0.41 3.01 7.64
N PHE A 152 1.42 2.24 7.21
CA PHE A 152 1.83 1.03 7.91
C PHE A 152 2.59 1.30 9.20
N TYR A 153 3.40 2.36 9.24
CA TYR A 153 4.14 2.75 10.44
C TYR A 153 3.20 3.13 11.59
N ARG A 154 2.14 3.89 11.27
CA ARG A 154 1.12 4.32 12.25
C ARG A 154 0.07 3.26 12.56
N SER A 155 0.07 2.13 11.85
CA SER A 155 -0.86 1.03 12.08
C SER A 155 -0.39 0.11 13.22
N PRO A 156 -1.32 -0.48 13.99
CA PRO A 156 -1.01 -1.54 14.94
C PRO A 156 -0.61 -2.83 14.22
N ASP A 157 -0.30 -3.87 15.00
CA ASP A 157 -0.06 -5.22 14.51
C ASP A 157 -1.17 -5.73 13.56
N MET A 158 -0.76 -6.12 12.35
CA MET A 158 -1.65 -6.32 11.19
C MET A 158 -1.93 -7.78 10.87
N GLY A 159 -3.02 -8.01 10.13
CA GLY A 159 -3.42 -9.32 9.60
C GLY A 159 -2.93 -9.55 8.18
N ASP A 160 -2.70 -10.82 7.83
CA ASP A 160 -2.41 -11.27 6.48
C ASP A 160 -3.23 -12.52 6.15
N SER A 161 -3.38 -12.81 4.86
CA SER A 161 -4.08 -14.01 4.40
C SER A 161 -3.38 -14.69 3.22
N ILE A 162 -3.35 -16.03 3.25
CA ILE A 162 -2.88 -16.87 2.14
C ILE A 162 -4.07 -17.60 1.56
N ASP A 163 -4.40 -17.30 0.32
CA ASP A 163 -5.46 -17.94 -0.44
C ASP A 163 -4.88 -18.99 -1.37
N PHE A 164 -5.47 -20.19 -1.37
CA PHE A 164 -5.08 -21.28 -2.25
C PHE A 164 -6.30 -22.15 -2.61
N CYS A 165 -6.16 -22.98 -3.63
CA CYS A 165 -7.21 -23.86 -4.09
C CYS A 165 -6.78 -25.32 -3.96
N VAL A 166 -7.73 -26.19 -3.60
CA VAL A 166 -7.57 -27.65 -3.63
C VAL A 166 -8.69 -28.28 -4.45
N HIS A 167 -8.51 -29.50 -4.94
CA HIS A 167 -9.54 -30.17 -5.74
C HIS A 167 -10.76 -30.54 -4.87
N VAL A 168 -11.97 -30.42 -5.40
CA VAL A 168 -13.24 -30.73 -4.69
C VAL A 168 -13.31 -32.16 -4.19
N ALA A 169 -12.68 -33.10 -4.89
CA ALA A 169 -12.61 -34.50 -4.50
C ALA A 169 -11.68 -34.78 -3.30
N THR A 170 -11.04 -33.76 -2.72
CA THR A 170 -10.21 -33.93 -1.52
C THR A 170 -11.10 -34.36 -0.34
N PRO A 171 -10.84 -35.52 0.30
CA PRO A 171 -11.63 -36.00 1.42
C PRO A 171 -11.66 -34.98 2.58
N VAL A 172 -12.80 -34.88 3.25
CA VAL A 172 -13.03 -33.91 4.34
C VAL A 172 -12.08 -34.20 5.52
N GLU A 173 -11.72 -35.45 5.75
CA GLU A 173 -10.79 -35.88 6.78
C GLU A 173 -9.38 -35.34 6.52
N LYS A 174 -8.93 -35.36 5.26
CA LYS A 174 -7.63 -34.77 4.87
C LYS A 174 -7.65 -33.27 5.05
N LEU A 175 -8.76 -32.59 4.71
CA LEU A 175 -8.90 -31.14 4.91
C LEU A 175 -8.90 -30.76 6.40
N ALA A 176 -9.55 -31.55 7.25
CA ALA A 176 -9.56 -31.34 8.70
C ALA A 176 -8.14 -31.50 9.28
N LEU A 177 -7.42 -32.55 8.88
CA LEU A 177 -6.05 -32.79 9.32
C LEU A 177 -5.07 -31.73 8.82
N MET A 178 -5.23 -31.27 7.58
CA MET A 178 -4.47 -30.15 7.02
C MET A 178 -4.69 -28.88 7.85
N ARG A 179 -5.95 -28.52 8.11
CA ARG A 179 -6.32 -27.37 8.94
C ARG A 179 -5.65 -27.44 10.32
N GLU A 180 -5.75 -28.59 10.99
CA GLU A 180 -5.15 -28.79 12.31
C GLU A 180 -3.64 -28.59 12.30
N ARG A 181 -2.92 -29.20 11.34
CA ARG A 181 -1.46 -29.11 11.26
C ARG A 181 -0.97 -27.69 11.01
N ILE A 182 -1.63 -26.98 10.10
CA ILE A 182 -1.30 -25.58 9.76
C ILE A 182 -1.54 -24.65 10.97
N ILE A 183 -2.68 -24.80 11.66
CA ILE A 183 -2.97 -24.02 12.87
C ILE A 183 -1.94 -24.33 13.95
N ARG A 184 -1.65 -25.61 14.21
CA ARG A 184 -0.66 -26.03 15.22
C ARG A 184 0.72 -25.46 14.93
N PHE A 185 1.16 -25.41 13.67
CA PHE A 185 2.44 -24.80 13.29
C PHE A 185 2.50 -23.32 13.67
N MET A 186 1.47 -22.54 13.36
CA MET A 186 1.41 -21.12 13.71
C MET A 186 1.33 -20.91 15.23
N GLU A 187 0.54 -21.72 15.95
CA GLU A 187 0.44 -21.65 17.42
C GLU A 187 1.74 -22.00 18.15
N ASN A 188 2.60 -22.82 17.52
CA ASN A 188 3.93 -23.14 18.05
C ASN A 188 4.91 -21.95 17.93
N LYS A 189 4.68 -21.01 17.00
CA LYS A 189 5.55 -19.85 16.74
C LYS A 189 4.92 -18.55 17.25
N LYS A 190 4.74 -18.49 18.58
CA LYS A 190 4.05 -17.39 19.29
C LYS A 190 4.74 -16.04 19.16
N GLU A 191 6.02 -16.02 18.82
CA GLU A 191 6.83 -14.84 18.53
C GLU A 191 6.38 -14.12 17.25
N HIS A 192 5.82 -14.85 16.28
CA HIS A 192 5.46 -14.28 14.98
C HIS A 192 3.99 -13.90 14.88
N TRP A 193 3.09 -14.70 15.46
CA TRP A 193 1.64 -14.54 15.31
C TRP A 193 0.90 -14.49 16.64
N TYR A 194 -0.26 -13.83 16.61
CA TYR A 194 -1.25 -13.92 17.66
C TYR A 194 -1.92 -15.31 17.68
N PRO A 195 -2.47 -15.75 18.83
CA PRO A 195 -3.22 -17.00 18.91
C PRO A 195 -4.50 -16.94 18.08
N ASN A 196 -5.10 -18.11 17.83
CA ASN A 196 -6.31 -18.32 17.03
C ASN A 196 -6.17 -17.98 15.53
N PRO A 197 -5.16 -18.52 14.82
CA PRO A 197 -5.18 -18.47 13.37
C PRO A 197 -6.35 -19.30 12.83
N SER A 198 -6.91 -18.93 11.69
CA SER A 198 -8.05 -19.64 11.09
C SER A 198 -7.73 -20.14 9.69
N VAL A 199 -8.19 -21.35 9.37
CA VAL A 199 -8.14 -21.91 8.02
C VAL A 199 -9.56 -22.20 7.59
N VAL A 200 -10.09 -21.35 6.72
CA VAL A 200 -11.50 -21.31 6.35
C VAL A 200 -11.66 -21.77 4.91
N LEU A 201 -12.61 -22.67 4.68
CA LEU A 201 -13.09 -22.97 3.33
C LEU A 201 -14.04 -21.84 2.94
N ARG A 202 -13.65 -21.03 1.95
CA ARG A 202 -14.38 -19.83 1.53
C ARG A 202 -15.48 -20.11 0.54
N ASP A 203 -15.14 -20.80 -0.55
CA ASP A 203 -16.06 -21.01 -1.66
C ASP A 203 -15.73 -22.29 -2.45
N VAL A 204 -16.66 -22.69 -3.33
CA VAL A 204 -16.48 -23.75 -4.31
C VAL A 204 -16.57 -23.14 -5.71
N ASP A 205 -15.42 -22.92 -6.34
CA ASP A 205 -15.33 -22.37 -7.70
C ASP A 205 -15.47 -23.49 -8.74
N ASP A 206 -16.20 -23.20 -9.83
CA ASP A 206 -16.38 -24.06 -11.02
C ASP A 206 -16.74 -25.53 -10.71
N MET A 207 -17.35 -25.77 -9.54
CA MET A 207 -17.66 -27.10 -8.99
C MET A 207 -16.46 -28.05 -8.86
N ASN A 208 -15.22 -27.56 -9.02
CA ASN A 208 -14.01 -28.39 -9.07
C ASN A 208 -12.91 -27.92 -8.11
N ARG A 209 -12.96 -26.66 -7.65
CA ARG A 209 -11.95 -26.01 -6.83
C ARG A 209 -12.57 -25.56 -5.52
N LEU A 210 -12.00 -26.02 -4.42
CA LEU A 210 -12.29 -25.51 -3.09
C LEU A 210 -11.32 -24.37 -2.80
N ARG A 211 -11.83 -23.15 -2.66
CA ARG A 211 -11.05 -21.99 -2.22
C ARG A 211 -10.88 -22.01 -0.72
N ILE A 212 -9.63 -22.05 -0.27
CA ILE A 212 -9.28 -22.06 1.15
C ILE A 212 -8.42 -20.84 1.44
N SER A 213 -8.69 -20.21 2.59
CA SER A 213 -7.94 -19.06 3.08
C SER A 213 -7.37 -19.36 4.46
N ILE A 214 -6.07 -19.13 4.62
CA ILE A 214 -5.39 -19.09 5.92
C ILE A 214 -5.37 -17.64 6.35
N TRP A 215 -6.03 -17.30 7.45
CA TRP A 215 -5.97 -15.97 8.05
C TRP A 215 -5.06 -16.01 9.27
N MET A 216 -4.10 -15.10 9.30
CA MET A 216 -3.13 -14.99 10.37
C MET A 216 -3.00 -13.53 10.80
N ARG A 217 -2.79 -13.30 12.09
CA ARG A 217 -2.50 -11.97 12.62
C ARG A 217 -1.06 -11.93 13.11
N HIS A 218 -0.25 -11.07 12.49
CA HIS A 218 1.15 -10.88 12.84
C HIS A 218 1.28 -10.06 14.12
N ARG A 219 2.41 -10.22 14.83
CA ARG A 219 2.86 -9.33 15.92
C ARG A 219 3.74 -8.17 15.45
N ILE A 220 3.54 -7.76 14.20
CA ILE A 220 4.21 -6.64 13.57
C ILE A 220 3.19 -5.91 12.69
N ASN A 221 3.46 -4.63 12.45
CA ASN A 221 2.86 -3.94 11.31
C ASN A 221 3.67 -4.22 10.03
N PHE A 222 3.21 -3.72 8.90
CA PHE A 222 3.86 -3.96 7.60
C PHE A 222 4.78 -2.82 7.15
N GLN A 223 5.30 -2.05 8.10
CA GLN A 223 6.33 -1.05 7.83
C GLN A 223 7.60 -1.70 7.28
N ASP A 224 7.95 -2.91 7.74
CA ASP A 224 8.94 -3.79 7.10
C ASP A 224 8.24 -4.91 6.34
N MET A 225 8.17 -4.77 5.01
CA MET A 225 7.55 -5.73 4.12
C MET A 225 8.42 -6.96 3.93
N GLY A 226 9.74 -6.83 4.08
CA GLY A 226 10.66 -7.96 4.03
C GLY A 226 10.37 -8.94 5.17
N GLU A 227 10.17 -8.42 6.39
CA GLU A 227 9.80 -9.25 7.53
C GLU A 227 8.41 -9.88 7.35
N LYS A 228 7.43 -9.15 6.81
CA LYS A 228 6.11 -9.71 6.45
C LYS A 228 6.27 -10.91 5.51
N TRP A 229 7.00 -10.74 4.41
CA TRP A 229 7.19 -11.80 3.41
C TRP A 229 7.97 -12.99 3.95
N ALA A 230 9.01 -12.77 4.75
CA ALA A 230 9.76 -13.85 5.40
C ALA A 230 8.88 -14.68 6.34
N ARG A 231 8.01 -14.03 7.14
CA ARG A 231 7.04 -14.74 7.99
C ARG A 231 6.01 -15.51 7.16
N ARG A 232 5.49 -14.89 6.09
CA ARG A 232 4.54 -15.53 5.17
C ARG A 232 5.14 -16.76 4.48
N GLU A 233 6.41 -16.69 4.08
CA GLU A 233 7.14 -17.79 3.46
C GLU A 233 7.18 -19.03 4.36
N LEU A 234 7.42 -18.86 5.67
CA LEU A 234 7.43 -19.97 6.63
C LEU A 234 6.09 -20.74 6.64
N VAL A 235 4.97 -20.03 6.56
CA VAL A 235 3.63 -20.64 6.48
C VAL A 235 3.43 -21.33 5.14
N MET A 236 3.89 -20.74 4.04
CA MET A 236 3.83 -21.38 2.72
C MET A 236 4.64 -22.67 2.65
N GLN A 237 5.85 -22.68 3.21
CA GLN A 237 6.70 -23.87 3.25
C GLN A 237 6.04 -25.01 4.05
N GLU A 238 5.48 -24.69 5.22
CA GLU A 238 4.75 -25.69 6.02
C GLU A 238 3.48 -26.17 5.31
N MET A 239 2.73 -25.27 4.67
CA MET A 239 1.57 -25.62 3.86
C MET A 239 1.95 -26.61 2.74
N ILE A 240 3.01 -26.33 1.98
CA ILE A 240 3.50 -27.22 0.92
C ILE A 240 3.87 -28.60 1.47
N LYS A 241 4.55 -28.64 2.62
CA LYS A 241 4.92 -29.88 3.31
C LYS A 241 3.68 -30.69 3.72
N VAL A 242 2.71 -30.05 4.38
CA VAL A 242 1.47 -30.69 4.83
C VAL A 242 0.65 -31.21 3.64
N LEU A 243 0.51 -30.43 2.57
CA LEU A 243 -0.20 -30.84 1.37
C LEU A 243 0.44 -32.08 0.73
N ARG A 244 1.78 -32.11 0.64
CA ARG A 244 2.52 -33.26 0.10
C ARG A 244 2.40 -34.51 0.96
N GLU A 245 2.53 -34.38 2.28
CA GLU A 245 2.39 -35.51 3.20
C GLU A 245 0.99 -36.12 3.22
N LEU A 246 -0.03 -35.29 3.00
CA LEU A 246 -1.43 -35.72 2.94
C LEU A 246 -1.85 -36.15 1.54
N ASP A 247 -0.96 -36.11 0.54
CA ASP A 247 -1.28 -36.43 -0.86
C ASP A 247 -2.50 -35.60 -1.33
N ILE A 248 -2.43 -34.28 -1.08
CA ILE A 248 -3.40 -33.29 -1.53
C ILE A 248 -2.78 -32.56 -2.71
N GLU A 249 -3.16 -32.97 -3.91
CA GLU A 249 -2.66 -32.39 -5.15
C GLU A 249 -3.75 -31.61 -5.88
N TYR A 250 -3.35 -30.57 -6.60
CA TYR A 250 -4.21 -29.94 -7.59
C TYR A 250 -4.27 -30.83 -8.82
N ARG A 251 -5.44 -31.40 -9.11
CA ARG A 251 -5.69 -32.14 -10.35
C ARG A 251 -6.16 -31.18 -11.42
N MET A 252 -5.48 -31.16 -12.56
CA MET A 252 -5.98 -30.47 -13.74
C MET A 252 -7.29 -31.12 -14.21
N LEU A 253 -8.18 -30.31 -14.78
CA LEU A 253 -9.38 -30.83 -15.42
C LEU A 253 -9.00 -31.81 -16.53
N PRO A 254 -9.79 -32.90 -16.73
CA PRO A 254 -9.69 -33.69 -17.94
C PRO A 254 -9.82 -32.77 -19.16
N ILE A 255 -8.81 -32.76 -20.02
CA ILE A 255 -8.88 -32.02 -21.29
C ILE A 255 -9.48 -32.96 -22.32
N ASP A 256 -10.62 -32.57 -22.89
CA ASP A 256 -11.20 -33.28 -24.02
C ASP A 256 -10.30 -33.11 -25.25
N VAL A 257 -9.57 -34.17 -25.60
CA VAL A 257 -8.71 -34.20 -26.79
C VAL A 257 -9.52 -34.77 -27.95
N ASN A 258 -9.93 -33.91 -28.88
CA ASN A 258 -10.57 -34.33 -30.13
C ASN A 258 -9.52 -34.67 -31.19
N LEU A 259 -9.22 -35.95 -31.36
CA LEU A 259 -8.32 -36.45 -32.39
C LEU A 259 -9.03 -36.48 -33.74
N ARG A 260 -8.82 -35.44 -34.56
CA ARG A 260 -9.45 -35.33 -35.89
C ARG A 260 -8.82 -36.26 -36.94
N ASN A 261 -7.52 -36.50 -36.84
CA ASN A 261 -6.80 -37.41 -37.73
C ASN A 261 -5.97 -38.37 -36.88
N MET A 262 -6.35 -39.65 -36.84
CA MET A 262 -5.40 -40.69 -36.46
C MET A 262 -4.48 -40.97 -37.66
N PRO A 263 -3.14 -41.03 -37.47
CA PRO A 263 -2.28 -41.59 -38.50
C PRO A 263 -2.74 -43.02 -38.81
N VAL A 264 -2.70 -43.40 -40.09
CA VAL A 264 -3.06 -44.75 -40.51
C VAL A 264 -2.16 -45.73 -39.76
N VAL A 265 -2.76 -46.54 -38.90
CA VAL A 265 -2.08 -47.65 -38.27
C VAL A 265 -1.92 -48.71 -39.35
N ASP A 266 -0.78 -48.73 -40.03
CA ASP A 266 -0.38 -49.85 -40.86
C ASP A 266 -0.17 -51.05 -39.96
N SER A 267 -1.23 -51.83 -39.80
CA SER A 267 -1.21 -53.08 -39.08
C SER A 267 -0.36 -54.06 -39.88
N THR A 268 0.79 -54.46 -39.34
CA THR A 268 1.61 -55.56 -39.88
C THR A 268 0.98 -56.94 -39.64
N ARG A 269 -0.24 -57.00 -39.06
CA ARG A 269 -0.96 -58.26 -38.92
C ARG A 269 -1.41 -58.75 -40.30
N LEU A 270 -0.88 -59.92 -40.67
CA LEU A 270 -1.38 -60.71 -41.79
C LEU A 270 -2.89 -60.97 -41.59
N PRO A 271 -3.72 -60.85 -42.64
CA PRO A 271 -5.14 -61.17 -42.56
C PRO A 271 -5.33 -62.62 -42.14
N SER A 272 -6.32 -62.87 -41.27
CA SER A 272 -6.57 -64.20 -40.74
C SER A 272 -7.14 -65.11 -41.85
N THR A 273 -6.58 -66.30 -42.01
CA THR A 273 -6.92 -67.27 -43.06
C THR A 273 -8.19 -68.08 -42.79
N TRP A 274 -9.11 -67.58 -41.96
CA TRP A 274 -10.33 -68.31 -41.64
C TRP A 274 -11.32 -68.21 -42.81
N THR A 275 -11.45 -69.31 -43.57
CA THR A 275 -12.56 -69.54 -44.49
C THR A 275 -13.87 -69.52 -43.71
N THR A 276 -14.71 -68.52 -43.96
CA THR A 276 -16.10 -68.49 -43.50
C THR A 276 -16.88 -69.60 -44.19
N PHE A 277 -17.33 -70.59 -43.43
CA PHE A 277 -18.36 -71.53 -43.88
C PHE A 277 -19.68 -70.75 -43.99
N ASN A 278 -20.15 -70.54 -45.23
CA ASN A 278 -21.51 -70.08 -45.48
C ASN A 278 -22.45 -71.31 -45.42
N CYS A 279 -23.45 -71.25 -44.54
CA CYS A 279 -24.66 -72.07 -44.64
C CYS A 279 -25.65 -71.44 -45.63
#